data_AF-A0A4Y9ZWQ6-F1
#
_entry.id   AF-A0A4Y9ZWQ6-F1
#
_cell.length_a   1.000
_cell.length_b   1.000
_cell.length_c   1.000
_cell.angle_alpha   90.00
_cell.angle_beta   90.00
_cell.angle_gamma   90.00
#
_symmetry.space_group_name_H-M   'P 1'
#
loop_
_entity.id
_entity.type
_entity.pdbx_description
1 polymer ?
#
loop_
_entity_poly.entity_id
_entity_poly.type
_entity_poly.pdbx_seq_one_letter_code
_entity_poly.pdbx_strand_id
1 'polypeptide(L)'
;MHRKVDVLAVARAVRVLKEGLDIPVVSNGNVRVWADIPANLECTGADGVMVGETLLGNSCLFDGTGTLPDPVRISLEYLNLCRRYPDTATLQTIQTHIRHFVDFQWYVVFVPANQPH
;
A
#
# COMPACT_ATOMS: atom_id res chain seq x y z
N MET A 1 -10.35 23.06 -5.11
CA MET A 1 -8.94 23.44 -4.90
C MET A 1 -8.24 22.29 -4.17
N HIS A 2 -7.92 21.20 -4.89
CA HIS A 2 -7.15 20.10 -4.31
C HIS A 2 -5.68 20.51 -4.35
N ARG A 3 -5.08 20.82 -3.19
CA ARG A 3 -3.61 20.93 -3.11
C ARG A 3 -3.07 19.55 -3.46
N LYS A 4 -2.45 19.40 -4.63
CA LYS A 4 -1.53 18.29 -4.86
C LYS A 4 -0.47 18.42 -3.78
N VAL A 5 -0.49 17.52 -2.81
CA VAL A 5 0.57 17.43 -1.82
C VAL A 5 1.84 17.14 -2.60
N ASP A 6 2.81 18.04 -2.53
CA ASP A 6 4.13 17.81 -3.12
C ASP A 6 4.76 16.64 -2.36
N VAL A 7 4.74 15.47 -2.99
CA VAL A 7 5.30 14.23 -2.44
C VAL A 7 6.77 14.40 -2.08
N LEU A 8 7.50 15.23 -2.84
CA LEU A 8 8.90 15.54 -2.55
C LEU A 8 9.02 16.43 -1.30
N ALA A 9 8.07 17.33 -1.05
CA ALA A 9 8.06 18.13 0.17
C ALA A 9 7.82 17.27 1.42
N VAL A 10 6.93 16.27 1.34
CA VAL A 10 6.68 15.34 2.45
C VAL A 10 7.90 14.47 2.70
N ALA A 11 8.53 13.92 1.66
CA ALA A 11 9.73 13.11 1.81
C ALA A 11 10.89 13.90 2.45
N ARG A 12 11.07 15.17 2.06
CA ARG A 12 12.04 16.08 2.70
C ARG A 12 11.74 16.29 4.18
N ALA A 13 10.47 16.46 4.56
CA ALA A 13 10.09 16.64 5.96
C ALA A 13 10.41 15.39 6.81
N VAL A 14 10.14 14.19 6.29
CA VAL A 14 10.50 12.92 6.96
C VAL A 14 12.01 12.82 7.17
N ARG A 15 12.80 13.19 6.16
CA ARG A 15 14.25 13.17 6.24
C ARG A 15 14.80 14.09 7.33
N VAL A 16 14.31 15.33 7.39
CA VAL A 16 14.71 16.29 8.44
C VAL A 16 14.40 15.75 9.83
N LEU A 17 13.24 15.11 10.00
CA LEU A 17 12.89 14.47 11.27
C LEU A 17 13.83 13.32 11.61
N LYS A 18 14.15 12.46 10.63
CA LYS A 18 15.06 11.33 10.84
C LYS A 18 16.49 11.77 11.21
N GLU A 19 16.99 12.84 10.61
CA GLU A 19 18.31 13.39 10.91
C GLU A 19 18.39 14.02 12.32
N GLY A 20 17.26 14.44 12.89
CA GLY A 20 17.18 15.09 14.20
C GLY A 20 16.67 14.22 15.35
N LEU A 21 16.32 12.95 15.10
CA LEU A 21 15.75 12.04 16.09
C LEU A 21 16.59 10.77 16.22
N ASP A 22 16.85 10.37 17.46
CA ASP A 22 17.54 9.11 17.77
C ASP A 22 16.61 7.89 17.78
N ILE A 23 15.29 8.13 17.77
CA ILE A 23 14.29 7.06 17.72
C ILE A 23 14.04 6.59 16.27
N PRO A 24 13.60 5.33 16.07
CA PRO A 24 13.24 4.85 14.73
C PRO A 24 12.10 5.66 14.11
N VAL A 25 12.23 6.01 12.83
CA VAL A 25 11.24 6.74 12.04
C VAL A 25 10.69 5.83 10.95
N VAL A 26 9.36 5.76 10.85
CA VAL A 26 8.66 5.04 9.78
C VAL A 26 8.01 6.04 8.84
N SER A 27 8.38 5.99 7.57
CA SER A 27 7.76 6.78 6.50
C SER A 27 6.41 6.17 6.09
N ASN A 28 5.37 6.98 5.91
CA ASN A 28 4.07 6.51 5.41
C ASN A 28 3.66 7.30 4.16
N GLY A 29 3.42 6.57 3.07
CA GLY A 29 2.89 7.12 1.82
C GLY A 29 3.82 6.93 0.62
N ASN A 30 3.31 7.29 -0.56
CA ASN A 30 4.00 7.18 -1.85
C ASN A 30 4.57 5.79 -2.16
N VAL A 31 3.79 4.74 -1.87
CA VAL A 31 4.09 3.37 -2.27
C VAL A 31 2.90 2.84 -3.05
N ARG A 32 3.12 2.43 -4.30
CA ARG A 32 2.13 1.84 -5.22
C ARG A 32 2.56 0.46 -5.70
N VAL A 33 3.87 0.29 -5.90
CA VAL A 33 4.50 -0.97 -6.29
C VAL A 33 5.67 -1.28 -5.36
N TRP A 34 6.14 -2.53 -5.39
CA TRP A 34 7.27 -2.97 -4.57
C TRP A 34 8.50 -2.05 -4.71
N ALA A 35 8.81 -1.62 -5.94
CA ALA A 35 9.96 -0.75 -6.22
C ALA A 35 9.89 0.63 -5.53
N ASP A 36 8.71 1.08 -5.12
CA ASP A 36 8.56 2.35 -4.41
C ASP A 36 9.05 2.27 -2.96
N ILE A 37 9.10 1.08 -2.36
CA ILE A 37 9.58 0.88 -0.98
C ILE A 37 11.08 1.23 -0.86
N PRO A 38 12.00 0.62 -1.63
CA PRO A 38 13.41 0.98 -1.55
C PRO A 38 13.65 2.44 -1.96
N ALA A 39 12.92 2.96 -2.96
CA ALA A 39 13.01 4.37 -3.37
C ALA A 39 12.57 5.34 -2.24
N ASN A 40 11.52 4.98 -1.49
CA ASN A 40 11.06 5.76 -0.34
C ASN A 40 12.11 5.78 0.77
N LEU A 41 12.68 4.62 1.12
CA LEU A 41 13.74 4.51 2.12
C LEU A 41 14.97 5.33 1.73
N GLU A 42 15.42 5.24 0.47
CA GLU A 42 16.55 6.01 -0.03
C GLU A 42 16.29 7.53 0.02
N CYS A 43 15.09 7.96 -0.36
CA CYS A 43 14.74 9.37 -0.38
C CYS A 43 14.63 9.97 1.05
N THR A 44 14.02 9.22 1.96
CA THR A 44 13.67 9.71 3.31
C THR A 44 14.73 9.42 4.36
N GLY A 45 15.57 8.41 4.17
CA GLY A 45 16.48 7.89 5.20
C GLY A 45 15.78 7.19 6.36
N ALA A 46 14.46 6.97 6.28
CA ALA A 46 13.67 6.34 7.34
C ALA A 46 14.13 4.90 7.62
N ASP A 47 13.86 4.40 8.82
CA ASP A 47 14.21 3.04 9.23
C ASP A 47 13.20 1.99 8.74
N GLY A 48 12.03 2.44 8.31
CA GLY A 48 10.98 1.58 7.77
C GLY A 48 9.95 2.34 6.95
N VAL A 49 9.11 1.59 6.24
CA VAL A 49 8.01 2.11 5.43
C VAL A 49 6.70 1.46 5.87
N MET A 50 5.67 2.29 6.04
CA MET A 50 4.29 1.89 6.25
C MET A 50 3.50 2.15 4.97
N VAL A 51 2.75 1.15 4.53
CA VAL A 51 1.87 1.23 3.36
C VAL A 51 0.43 1.15 3.83
N GLY A 52 -0.39 2.10 3.39
CA GLY A 52 -1.82 2.13 3.71
C GLY A 52 -2.66 1.63 2.53
N GLU A 53 -3.16 2.58 1.74
CA GLU A 53 -4.18 2.36 0.71
C GLU A 53 -3.86 1.24 -0.29
N THR A 54 -2.61 1.13 -0.76
CA THR A 54 -2.22 0.08 -1.71
C THR A 54 -2.41 -1.34 -1.18
N LEU A 55 -2.29 -1.56 0.13
CA LEU A 55 -2.50 -2.90 0.72
C LEU A 55 -3.96 -3.35 0.68
N LEU A 56 -4.91 -2.41 0.54
CA LEU A 56 -6.33 -2.77 0.38
C LEU A 56 -6.57 -3.50 -0.95
N GLY A 57 -5.81 -3.14 -1.99
CA GLY A 57 -5.94 -3.73 -3.32
C GLY A 57 -4.90 -4.80 -3.64
N ASN A 58 -3.65 -4.61 -3.20
CA ASN A 58 -2.55 -5.55 -3.34
C ASN A 58 -2.00 -5.96 -1.97
N SER A 59 -2.63 -6.96 -1.35
CA SER A 59 -2.17 -7.52 -0.07
C SER A 59 -0.81 -8.22 -0.17
N CYS A 60 -0.36 -8.58 -1.37
CA CYS A 60 0.91 -9.27 -1.62
C CYS A 60 2.07 -8.32 -1.90
N LEU A 61 1.91 -7.00 -1.73
CA LEU A 61 2.92 -6.00 -2.06
C LEU A 61 4.33 -6.32 -1.51
N PHE A 62 4.42 -6.90 -0.32
CA PHE A 62 5.69 -7.21 0.36
C PHE A 62 6.30 -8.56 -0.03
N ASP A 63 5.73 -9.29 -0.99
CA ASP A 63 6.30 -10.55 -1.49
C ASP A 63 7.57 -10.35 -2.33
N GLY A 64 7.88 -9.10 -2.70
CA GLY A 64 9.06 -8.72 -3.48
C GLY A 64 9.03 -9.13 -4.94
N THR A 65 7.99 -9.83 -5.40
CA THR A 65 7.86 -10.34 -6.77
C THR A 65 7.34 -9.27 -7.73
N GLY A 66 6.65 -8.25 -7.21
CA GLY A 66 5.94 -7.27 -8.03
C GLY A 66 4.74 -7.84 -8.80
N THR A 67 4.37 -9.09 -8.54
CA THR A 67 3.24 -9.76 -9.18
C THR A 67 1.96 -9.36 -8.49
N LEU A 68 0.95 -8.97 -9.28
CA LEU A 68 -0.38 -8.75 -8.72
C LEU A 68 -1.06 -10.10 -8.46
N PRO A 69 -1.65 -10.30 -7.27
CA PRO A 69 -2.34 -11.54 -6.97
C PRO A 69 -3.62 -11.65 -7.79
N ASP A 70 -3.95 -12.87 -8.23
CA ASP A 70 -5.25 -13.17 -8.81
C ASP A 70 -6.37 -12.81 -7.80
N PRO A 71 -7.33 -11.95 -8.17
CA PRO A 71 -8.29 -11.39 -7.23
C PRO A 71 -9.24 -12.44 -6.67
N VAL A 72 -9.54 -13.50 -7.44
CA VAL A 72 -10.39 -14.60 -6.98
C VAL A 72 -9.64 -15.44 -5.95
N ARG A 73 -8.40 -15.81 -6.24
CA ARG A 73 -7.54 -16.60 -5.34
C ARG A 73 -7.33 -15.89 -4.01
N ILE A 74 -6.95 -14.62 -4.01
CA ILE A 74 -6.71 -13.88 -2.77
C ILE A 74 -8.00 -13.68 -1.96
N SER A 75 -9.14 -13.50 -2.65
CA SER A 75 -10.45 -13.43 -1.98
C SER A 75 -10.81 -14.73 -1.28
N LEU A 76 -10.57 -15.88 -1.92
CA LEU A 76 -10.81 -17.20 -1.31
C LEU A 76 -9.88 -17.45 -0.11
N GLU A 77 -8.62 -17.06 -0.21
CA GLU A 77 -7.67 -17.13 0.90
C GLU A 77 -8.12 -16.25 2.08
N TYR A 78 -8.51 -15.01 1.80
CA TYR A 78 -9.02 -14.09 2.82
C TYR A 78 -10.30 -14.61 3.48
N LEU A 79 -11.26 -15.15 2.72
CA LEU A 79 -12.47 -15.77 3.27
C LEU A 79 -12.14 -16.98 4.17
N ASN A 80 -11.15 -17.79 3.80
CA ASN A 80 -10.68 -18.87 4.65
C ASN A 80 -10.08 -18.36 5.97
N LEU A 81 -9.33 -17.24 5.92
CA LEU A 81 -8.82 -16.58 7.12
C LEU A 81 -9.94 -16.05 8.01
N CYS A 82 -10.94 -15.37 7.45
CA CYS A 82 -12.11 -14.89 8.21
C CYS A 82 -12.89 -16.05 8.86
N ARG A 83 -12.97 -17.21 8.20
CA ARG A 83 -13.59 -18.41 8.77
C ARG A 83 -12.75 -19.02 9.89
N ARG A 84 -11.43 -19.01 9.74
CA ARG A 84 -10.48 -19.54 10.74
C ARG A 84 -10.40 -18.65 11.98
N TYR A 85 -10.55 -17.34 11.80
CA TYR A 85 -10.46 -16.33 12.86
C TYR A 85 -11.78 -15.54 12.92
N PRO A 86 -12.85 -16.13 13.51
CA PRO A 86 -14.12 -15.44 13.67
C PRO A 86 -13.96 -14.16 14.50
N ASP A 87 -14.90 -13.22 14.34
CA ASP A 87 -14.97 -11.93 15.06
C ASP A 87 -13.83 -10.93 14.77
N THR A 88 -12.93 -11.23 13.83
CA THR A 88 -11.87 -10.31 13.39
C THR A 88 -12.35 -9.25 12.39
N ALA A 89 -13.41 -9.56 11.64
CA ALA A 89 -13.99 -8.67 10.64
C ALA A 89 -15.50 -8.89 10.54
N THR A 90 -16.25 -7.81 10.37
CA THR A 90 -17.69 -7.90 10.07
C THR A 90 -17.93 -8.36 8.63
N LEU A 91 -19.12 -8.89 8.32
CA LEU A 91 -19.47 -9.23 6.94
C LEU A 91 -19.34 -8.03 5.99
N GLN A 92 -19.67 -6.82 6.45
CA GLN A 92 -19.53 -5.58 5.68
C GLN A 92 -18.05 -5.27 5.39
N THR A 93 -17.17 -5.42 6.38
CA THR A 93 -15.72 -5.27 6.21
C THR A 93 -15.18 -6.29 5.20
N ILE A 94 -15.62 -7.55 5.31
CA ILE A 94 -15.22 -8.62 4.40
C ILE A 94 -15.61 -8.29 2.95
N GLN A 95 -16.87 -7.88 2.73
CA GLN A 95 -17.35 -7.46 1.40
C GLN A 95 -16.55 -6.29 0.84
N THR A 96 -16.19 -5.32 1.68
CA THR A 96 -15.38 -4.17 1.26
C THR A 96 -13.96 -4.57 0.86
N HIS A 97 -13.29 -5.45 1.60
CA HIS A 97 -11.96 -5.93 1.23
C HIS A 97 -11.98 -6.71 -0.09
N ILE A 98 -12.95 -7.60 -0.28
CA ILE A 98 -13.11 -8.35 -1.53
C ILE A 98 -13.34 -7.40 -2.71
N ARG A 99 -14.15 -6.35 -2.52
CA ARG A 99 -14.34 -5.31 -3.54
C ARG A 99 -13.00 -4.64 -3.89
N HIS A 100 -12.19 -4.26 -2.91
CA HIS A 100 -10.89 -3.65 -3.17
C HIS A 100 -9.94 -4.58 -3.94
N PHE A 101 -9.90 -5.88 -3.63
CA PHE A 101 -9.07 -6.84 -4.37
C PHE A 101 -9.46 -6.91 -5.85
N VAL A 102 -10.76 -6.92 -6.15
CA VAL A 102 -11.28 -6.98 -7.52
C VAL A 102 -11.08 -5.66 -8.28
N ASP A 103 -11.43 -4.53 -7.65
CA ASP A 103 -11.35 -3.22 -8.28
C ASP A 103 -9.90 -2.83 -8.58
N PHE A 104 -8.96 -3.14 -7.68
CA PHE A 104 -7.55 -2.79 -7.86
C PHE A 104 -6.94 -3.47 -9.09
N GLN A 105 -7.28 -4.73 -9.35
CA GLN A 105 -6.89 -5.45 -10.55
C GLN A 105 -7.44 -4.78 -11.82
N TRP A 106 -8.70 -4.33 -11.80
CA TRP A 106 -9.28 -3.59 -12.92
C TRP A 106 -8.52 -2.29 -13.22
N TYR A 107 -8.16 -1.53 -12.17
CA TYR A 107 -7.38 -0.31 -12.34
C TYR A 107 -6.01 -0.57 -12.96
N VAL A 108 -5.26 -1.59 -12.50
CA VAL A 108 -3.91 -1.82 -13.02
C VAL A 108 -3.90 -2.45 -14.42
N VAL A 109 -4.87 -3.32 -14.74
CA VAL A 109 -4.93 -4.00 -16.05
C VAL A 109 -5.45 -3.08 -17.16
N PHE A 110 -6.39 -2.18 -16.86
CA PHE A 110 -7.08 -1.39 -17.89
C PHE A 110 -6.79 0.12 -17.86
N VAL A 111 -6.09 0.64 -16.84
CA VAL A 111 -5.62 2.04 -16.80
C VAL A 111 -4.09 2.05 -16.88
N PRO A 112 -3.48 2.28 -18.07
CA PRO A 112 -2.03 2.23 -18.22
C PRO A 112 -1.34 3.35 -17.43
N ALA A 113 -0.16 3.04 -16.89
CA ALA A 113 0.68 3.89 -16.02
C ALA A 113 1.11 5.26 -16.58
N ASN A 114 0.69 5.63 -17.79
CA ASN A 114 1.04 6.87 -18.49
C ASN A 114 -0.04 7.96 -18.43
N GLN A 115 -1.06 7.84 -17.57
CA GLN A 115 -1.92 9.00 -17.28
C GLN A 115 -1.36 9.81 -16.11
N PRO A 116 -0.92 11.06 -16.35
CA PRO A 116 -0.49 11.93 -15.25
C PRO A 116 -1.70 12.31 -14.40
N HIS A 117 -1.57 12.18 -13.08
CA HIS A 117 -2.51 12.77 -12.12
C HIS A 117 -2.08 14.17 -11.71
#